data_AF-A0A968U898-F1
#
_entry.id   AF-A0A968U898-F1
#
_cell.length_a   1.000
_cell.length_b   1.000
_cell.length_c   1.000
_cell.angle_alpha   90.00
_cell.angle_beta   90.00
_cell.angle_gamma   90.00
#
_symmetry.space_group_name_H-M   'P 1'
#
loop_
_entity.id
_entity.type
_entity.pdbx_description
1 polymer ?
#
loop_
_entity_poly.entity_id
_entity_poly.type
_entity_poly.pdbx_seq_one_letter_code
_entity_poly.pdbx_strand_id
1 'polypeptide(L)'
;HIDIVIHPQSIIHSLIELQDTSVLAQLGWPDMRLPLLYALSWPERIYTDWKPLDLVKSGDLTFREPDHAKYPCMELAYAVGRAGGTMTAVLNAANEQAVALFLEEQIHFLDIPKVIEGVCDRHRSHNITQPGLADILAADQWARSEALSVGQSLTQATVVSIG
;
A
#
# COMPACT_ATOMS: atom_id res chain seq x y z
N HIS A 1 -14.59 4.49 8.51
CA HIS A 1 -14.81 4.45 7.05
C HIS A 1 -13.54 4.96 6.39
N ILE A 2 -13.02 4.29 5.36
CA ILE A 2 -11.78 4.70 4.67
C ILE A 2 -12.01 4.46 3.18
N ASP A 3 -11.94 5.52 2.38
CA ASP A 3 -12.13 5.48 0.93
C ASP A 3 -10.86 5.92 0.21
N ILE A 4 -10.64 5.34 -0.98
CA ILE A 4 -9.56 5.72 -1.87
C ILE A 4 -10.13 6.64 -2.94
N VAL A 5 -9.50 7.80 -3.12
CA VAL A 5 -9.75 8.72 -4.23
C VAL A 5 -8.45 8.93 -4.98
N ILE A 6 -8.48 8.74 -6.30
CA ILE A 6 -7.29 8.94 -7.12
C ILE A 6 -7.15 10.43 -7.45
N HIS A 7 -6.07 11.02 -6.95
CA HIS A 7 -5.71 12.42 -7.19
C HIS A 7 -4.30 12.49 -7.84
N PRO A 8 -4.22 12.54 -9.19
CA PRO A 8 -2.95 12.46 -9.91
C PRO A 8 -1.95 13.60 -9.61
N GLN A 9 -2.44 14.78 -9.19
CA GLN A 9 -1.59 15.95 -8.95
C GLN A 9 -0.85 15.87 -7.61
N SER A 10 -1.31 15.00 -6.68
CA SER A 10 -0.73 14.83 -5.34
C SER A 10 -0.54 16.14 -4.55
N ILE A 11 -1.42 17.14 -4.78
CA ILE A 11 -1.44 18.41 -4.03
C ILE A 11 -2.29 18.27 -2.77
N ILE A 12 -3.44 17.62 -2.88
CA ILE A 12 -4.21 17.19 -1.71
C ILE A 12 -3.63 15.86 -1.23
N HIS A 13 -3.09 15.83 -0.01
CA HIS A 13 -2.43 14.64 0.52
C HIS A 13 -3.40 13.65 1.18
N SER A 14 -4.52 14.13 1.74
CA SER A 14 -5.66 13.35 2.24
C SER A 14 -6.76 14.29 2.77
N LEU A 15 -7.94 13.75 3.04
CA LEU A 15 -9.09 14.47 3.55
C LEU A 15 -9.75 13.72 4.71
N ILE A 16 -10.48 14.45 5.56
CA ILE A 16 -11.40 13.89 6.54
C ILE A 16 -12.78 14.53 6.36
N GLU A 17 -13.82 13.72 6.40
CA GLU A 17 -15.22 14.16 6.42
C GLU A 17 -15.72 14.21 7.87
N LEU A 18 -16.37 15.32 8.23
CA LEU A 18 -16.91 15.57 9.55
C LEU A 18 -18.43 15.35 9.59
N GLN A 19 -19.01 15.26 10.79
CA GLN A 19 -20.44 14.94 10.99
C GLN A 19 -21.40 15.98 10.38
N ASP A 20 -20.93 17.21 10.20
CA ASP A 20 -21.67 18.31 9.56
C ASP A 20 -21.49 18.33 8.03
N THR A 21 -20.93 17.26 7.44
CA THR A 21 -20.57 17.11 6.02
C THR A 21 -19.43 18.01 5.53
N SER A 22 -18.79 18.77 6.41
CA SER A 22 -17.60 19.54 6.05
C SER A 22 -16.41 18.61 5.83
N VAL A 23 -15.54 19.00 4.89
CA VAL A 23 -14.34 18.24 4.54
C VAL A 23 -13.11 19.09 4.83
N LEU A 24 -12.20 18.58 5.64
CA LEU A 24 -10.89 19.18 5.88
C LEU A 24 -9.84 18.42 5.08
N ALA A 25 -9.03 19.17 4.34
CA ALA A 25 -7.96 18.61 3.51
C ALA A 25 -6.61 19.24 3.88
N GLN A 26 -5.55 18.42 3.85
CA GLN A 26 -4.18 18.91 3.92
C GLN A 26 -3.65 19.06 2.49
N LEU A 27 -3.22 20.28 2.15
CA LEU A 27 -2.60 20.60 0.86
C LEU A 27 -1.14 20.98 1.04
N GLY A 28 -0.32 20.61 0.07
CA GLY A 28 1.07 21.03 0.01
C GLY A 28 1.75 20.59 -1.27
N TRP A 29 3.01 21.00 -1.43
CA TRP A 29 3.88 20.32 -2.37
C TRP A 29 4.14 18.88 -1.87
N PRO A 30 4.30 17.89 -2.77
CA PRO A 30 4.59 16.50 -2.41
C PRO A 30 6.05 16.38 -1.92
N ASP A 31 6.30 16.92 -0.73
CA ASP A 31 7.60 17.04 -0.10
C ASP A 31 7.54 16.55 1.34
N MET A 32 8.27 15.47 1.63
CA MET A 32 8.31 14.82 2.94
C MET A 32 8.81 15.73 4.07
N ARG A 33 9.52 16.82 3.76
CA ARG A 33 9.94 17.80 4.78
C ARG A 33 8.74 18.42 5.51
N LEU A 34 7.62 18.60 4.83
CA LEU A 34 6.40 19.18 5.41
C LEU A 34 5.78 18.29 6.50
N PRO A 35 5.42 17.01 6.26
CA PRO A 35 4.89 16.15 7.31
C PRO A 35 5.92 15.84 8.40
N LEU A 36 7.22 15.74 8.07
CA LEU A 36 8.28 15.55 9.07
C LEU A 36 8.39 16.73 10.03
N LEU A 37 8.42 17.96 9.51
CA LEU A 37 8.45 19.17 10.34
C LEU A 37 7.22 19.26 11.23
N TYR A 38 6.03 19.02 10.64
CA TYR A 38 4.78 19.02 11.39
C TYR A 38 4.80 18.02 12.55
N ALA A 39 5.25 16.78 12.33
CA ALA A 39 5.33 15.77 13.37
C ALA A 39 6.34 16.12 14.47
N LEU A 40 7.49 16.70 14.12
CA LEU A 40 8.54 17.09 15.07
C LEU A 40 8.19 18.34 15.87
N SER A 41 7.44 19.27 15.27
CA SER A 41 7.12 20.56 15.89
C SER A 41 5.70 20.63 16.44
N TRP A 42 4.94 19.54 16.45
CA TRP A 42 3.56 19.59 16.92
C TRP A 42 3.52 19.86 18.44
N PRO A 43 2.66 20.78 18.93
CA PRO A 43 1.57 21.47 18.21
C PRO A 43 1.99 22.78 17.52
N GLU A 44 3.20 23.27 17.73
CA GLU A 44 3.71 24.49 17.13
C GLU A 44 3.83 24.42 15.58
N ARG A 45 3.96 25.60 14.97
CA ARG A 45 4.29 25.78 13.55
C ARG A 45 5.59 26.55 13.45
N ILE A 46 6.62 25.89 12.93
CA ILE A 46 7.93 26.52 12.73
C ILE A 46 7.94 27.18 11.36
N TYR A 47 8.42 28.42 11.30
CA TYR A 47 8.63 29.14 10.05
C TYR A 47 9.66 28.42 9.18
N THR A 48 9.39 28.35 7.88
CA THR A 48 10.33 27.85 6.86
C THR A 48 10.35 28.82 5.68
N ASP A 49 11.47 28.87 4.99
CA ASP A 49 11.67 29.65 3.76
C ASP A 49 11.38 28.82 2.49
N TRP A 50 10.59 27.75 2.62
CA TRP A 50 10.27 26.85 1.53
C TRP A 50 9.28 27.49 0.54
N LYS A 51 9.28 26.98 -0.69
CA LYS A 51 8.37 27.45 -1.75
C LYS A 51 6.91 27.28 -1.28
N PRO A 52 6.12 28.35 -1.14
CA PRO A 52 4.71 28.23 -0.79
C PRO A 52 3.94 27.55 -1.93
N LEU A 53 2.83 26.89 -1.59
CA LEU A 53 1.90 26.37 -2.59
C LEU A 53 1.19 27.54 -3.28
N ASP A 54 1.24 27.54 -4.62
CA ASP A 54 0.57 28.55 -5.45
C ASP A 54 -0.60 27.88 -6.16
N LEU A 55 -1.82 28.07 -5.63
CA LEU A 55 -3.03 27.43 -6.15
C LEU A 55 -3.35 27.88 -7.58
N VAL A 56 -3.04 29.12 -7.94
CA VAL A 56 -3.30 29.64 -9.30
C VAL A 56 -2.39 28.95 -10.30
N LYS A 57 -1.12 28.69 -9.94
CA LYS A 57 -0.18 27.96 -10.80
C LYS A 57 -0.33 26.44 -10.75
N SER A 58 -1.05 25.90 -9.77
CA SER A 58 -1.23 24.46 -9.61
C SER A 58 -2.18 23.86 -10.66
N GLY A 59 -2.98 24.69 -11.33
CA GLY A 59 -3.91 24.24 -12.36
C GLY A 59 -5.06 23.41 -11.78
N ASP A 60 -5.54 22.45 -12.55
CA ASP A 60 -6.71 21.66 -12.20
C ASP A 60 -6.38 20.56 -11.17
N LEU A 61 -7.17 20.51 -10.10
CA LEU A 61 -7.20 19.40 -9.16
C LEU A 61 -8.28 18.42 -9.60
N THR A 62 -7.86 17.26 -10.11
CA THR A 62 -8.79 16.24 -10.62
C THR A 62 -8.91 15.07 -9.64
N PHE A 63 -10.11 14.50 -9.56
CA PHE A 63 -10.42 13.34 -8.73
C PHE A 63 -11.14 12.29 -9.56
N ARG A 64 -10.86 11.02 -9.28
CA ARG A 64 -11.55 9.89 -9.91
C ARG A 64 -11.60 8.70 -8.96
N GLU A 65 -12.57 7.83 -9.19
CA GLU A 65 -12.67 6.55 -8.49
C GLU A 65 -11.47 5.64 -8.84
N PRO A 66 -11.03 4.78 -7.91
CA PRO A 66 -10.03 3.77 -8.18
C PRO A 66 -10.54 2.73 -9.18
N ASP A 67 -9.66 2.30 -10.09
CA ASP A 67 -9.92 1.18 -10.99
C ASP A 67 -9.48 -0.13 -10.34
N HIS A 68 -10.43 -0.81 -9.69
CA HIS A 68 -10.16 -2.05 -8.95
C HIS A 68 -9.72 -3.21 -9.84
N ALA A 69 -10.13 -3.23 -11.11
CA ALA A 69 -9.70 -4.26 -12.06
C ALA A 69 -8.24 -4.04 -12.48
N LYS A 70 -7.82 -2.78 -12.62
CA LYS A 70 -6.44 -2.42 -12.95
C LYS A 70 -5.49 -2.52 -11.75
N TYR A 71 -5.97 -2.28 -10.54
CA TYR A 71 -5.18 -2.25 -9.31
C TYR A 71 -5.71 -3.22 -8.24
N PRO A 72 -5.61 -4.55 -8.48
CA PRO A 72 -6.19 -5.58 -7.60
C PRO A 72 -5.63 -5.55 -6.17
N CYS A 73 -4.42 -5.03 -5.97
CA CYS A 73 -3.83 -4.88 -4.63
C CYS A 73 -4.64 -3.97 -3.70
N MET A 74 -5.50 -3.08 -4.22
CA MET A 74 -6.38 -2.25 -3.40
C MET A 74 -7.40 -3.10 -2.63
N GLU A 75 -8.06 -4.04 -3.30
CA GLU A 75 -9.01 -4.95 -2.65
C GLU A 75 -8.32 -5.91 -1.69
N LEU A 76 -7.13 -6.39 -2.04
CA LEU A 76 -6.32 -7.22 -1.15
C LEU A 76 -5.99 -6.47 0.16
N ALA A 77 -5.56 -5.22 0.05
CA ALA A 77 -5.25 -4.39 1.22
C ALA A 77 -6.49 -4.15 2.10
N TYR A 78 -7.65 -3.87 1.50
CA TYR A 78 -8.90 -3.73 2.24
C TYR A 78 -9.32 -5.04 2.91
N ALA A 79 -9.25 -6.17 2.21
CA ALA A 79 -9.62 -7.48 2.75
C ALA A 79 -8.74 -7.87 3.94
N VAL A 80 -7.43 -7.69 3.80
CA VAL A 80 -6.45 -7.96 4.86
C VAL A 80 -6.57 -6.99 6.03
N GLY A 81 -6.78 -5.70 5.76
CA GLY A 81 -7.02 -4.70 6.80
C GLY A 81 -8.27 -4.99 7.63
N ARG A 82 -9.35 -5.48 7.00
CA ARG A 82 -10.56 -5.95 7.70
C ARG A 82 -10.33 -7.24 8.48
N ALA A 83 -9.53 -8.17 7.94
CA ALA A 83 -9.20 -9.42 8.64
C ALA A 83 -8.32 -9.17 9.88
N GLY A 84 -7.44 -8.17 9.83
CA GLY A 84 -6.52 -7.83 10.91
C GLY A 84 -5.59 -8.99 11.28
N GLY A 85 -5.11 -9.00 12.52
CA GLY A 85 -4.26 -10.07 13.01
C GLY A 85 -2.90 -10.14 12.31
N THR A 86 -2.43 -11.35 12.01
CA THR A 86 -1.17 -11.57 11.28
C THR A 86 -1.28 -11.38 9.77
N MET A 87 -2.50 -11.29 9.22
CA MET A 87 -2.69 -11.10 7.77
C MET A 87 -2.02 -9.85 7.22
N THR A 88 -1.99 -8.75 7.98
CA THR A 88 -1.36 -7.49 7.54
C THR A 88 0.15 -7.62 7.41
N ALA A 89 0.80 -8.33 8.35
CA ALA A 89 2.22 -8.65 8.27
C ALA A 89 2.51 -9.56 7.07
N VAL A 90 1.66 -10.56 6.84
CA VAL A 90 1.78 -11.48 5.69
C VAL A 90 1.67 -10.75 4.36
N LEU A 91 0.67 -9.86 4.20
CA LEU A 91 0.52 -9.07 2.98
C LEU A 91 1.75 -8.19 2.72
N ASN A 92 2.26 -7.52 3.76
CA ASN A 92 3.44 -6.66 3.63
C ASN A 92 4.68 -7.47 3.23
N ALA A 93 4.95 -8.58 3.93
CA ALA A 93 6.08 -9.46 3.67
C ALA A 93 6.03 -10.09 2.27
N ALA A 94 4.85 -10.56 1.85
CA ALA A 94 4.63 -11.08 0.51
C ALA A 94 4.86 -10.01 -0.57
N ASN A 95 4.38 -8.78 -0.34
CA ASN A 95 4.58 -7.66 -1.26
C ASN A 95 6.06 -7.28 -1.38
N GLU A 96 6.79 -7.17 -0.27
CA GLU A 96 8.24 -6.89 -0.29
C GLU A 96 9.00 -7.96 -1.07
N GLN A 97 8.71 -9.24 -0.82
CA GLN A 97 9.39 -10.34 -1.51
C GLN A 97 9.01 -10.39 -3.00
N ALA A 98 7.74 -10.17 -3.35
CA ALA A 98 7.30 -10.13 -4.75
C ALA A 98 7.93 -8.96 -5.52
N VAL A 99 8.01 -7.78 -4.92
CA VAL A 99 8.70 -6.62 -5.52
C VAL A 99 10.19 -6.91 -5.69
N ALA A 100 10.85 -7.55 -4.72
CA ALA A 100 12.24 -7.96 -4.85
C ALA A 100 12.43 -8.93 -6.03
N LEU A 101 11.58 -9.95 -6.15
CA LEU A 101 11.59 -10.87 -7.29
C LEU A 101 11.37 -10.16 -8.64
N PHE A 102 10.48 -9.16 -8.67
CA PHE A 102 10.26 -8.35 -9.88
C PHE A 102 11.48 -7.50 -10.24
N LEU A 103 12.12 -6.86 -9.26
CA LEU A 103 13.33 -6.06 -9.46
C LEU A 103 14.53 -6.92 -9.89
N GLU A 104 14.56 -8.19 -9.49
CA GLU A 104 15.53 -9.19 -9.94
C GLU A 104 15.11 -9.90 -11.23
N GLU A 105 14.06 -9.43 -11.91
CA GLU A 105 13.53 -9.96 -13.17
C GLU A 105 13.08 -11.44 -13.12
N GLN A 106 12.80 -11.97 -11.92
CA GLN A 106 12.36 -13.37 -11.73
C GLN A 106 10.86 -13.57 -11.98
N ILE A 107 10.06 -12.51 -11.82
CA ILE A 107 8.61 -12.48 -12.10
C ILE A 107 8.25 -11.19 -12.86
N HIS A 108 7.10 -11.17 -13.54
CA HIS A 108 6.63 -9.95 -14.21
C HIS A 108 5.85 -9.03 -13.25
N PHE A 109 5.68 -7.77 -13.64
CA PHE A 109 4.93 -6.78 -12.85
C PHE A 109 3.50 -7.25 -12.51
N LEU A 110 2.81 -7.88 -13.47
CA LEU A 110 1.45 -8.38 -13.28
C LEU A 110 1.36 -9.66 -12.44
N ASP A 111 2.50 -10.24 -12.04
CA ASP A 111 2.54 -11.39 -11.14
C ASP A 111 2.61 -10.97 -9.67
N ILE A 112 3.01 -9.73 -9.36
CA ILE A 112 3.08 -9.22 -7.99
C ILE A 112 1.75 -9.41 -7.24
N PRO A 113 0.58 -9.00 -7.79
CA PRO A 113 -0.69 -9.21 -7.09
C PRO A 113 -1.04 -10.69 -6.89
N LYS A 114 -0.68 -11.55 -7.86
CA LYS A 114 -0.94 -13.00 -7.80
C LYS A 114 -0.13 -13.67 -6.70
N VAL A 115 1.14 -13.25 -6.54
CA VAL A 115 2.00 -13.73 -5.45
C VAL A 115 1.42 -13.31 -4.10
N ILE A 116 1.07 -12.03 -3.94
CA ILE A 116 0.50 -11.50 -2.69
C ILE A 116 -0.80 -12.24 -2.33
N GLU A 117 -1.72 -12.37 -3.29
CA GLU A 117 -2.98 -13.09 -3.13
C GLU A 117 -2.76 -14.55 -2.73
N GLY A 118 -1.90 -15.27 -3.47
CA GLY A 118 -1.60 -16.68 -3.20
C GLY A 118 -1.00 -16.91 -1.81
N VAL A 119 -0.13 -16.02 -1.34
CA VAL A 119 0.44 -16.11 0.02
C VAL A 119 -0.61 -15.79 1.08
N CYS A 120 -1.40 -14.72 0.89
CA CYS A 120 -2.46 -14.35 1.82
C CYS A 120 -3.51 -15.46 1.96
N ASP A 121 -3.93 -16.09 0.86
CA ASP A 121 -4.91 -17.17 0.89
C ASP A 121 -4.41 -18.42 1.62
N ARG A 122 -3.13 -18.78 1.47
CA ARG A 122 -2.50 -19.87 2.22
C ARG A 122 -2.44 -19.60 3.72
N HIS A 123 -2.29 -18.34 4.13
CA HIS A 123 -2.24 -17.95 5.55
C HIS A 123 -3.61 -17.85 6.20
N ARG A 124 -4.68 -17.72 5.41
CA ARG A 124 -6.03 -17.38 5.90
C ARG A 124 -6.50 -18.23 7.07
N SER A 125 -6.26 -19.55 7.03
CA SER A 125 -6.64 -20.49 8.11
C SER A 125 -5.75 -20.42 9.35
N HIS A 126 -4.58 -19.78 9.25
CA HIS A 126 -3.58 -19.62 10.30
C HIS A 126 -3.52 -18.19 10.86
N ASN A 127 -4.48 -17.33 10.49
CA ASN A 127 -4.52 -15.96 10.98
C ASN A 127 -4.69 -15.91 12.51
N ILE A 128 -3.76 -15.23 13.18
CA ILE A 128 -3.81 -14.98 14.63
C ILE A 128 -4.37 -13.57 14.81
N THR A 129 -5.58 -13.45 15.38
CA THR A 129 -6.32 -12.18 15.46
C THR A 129 -5.71 -11.16 16.43
N GLN A 130 -5.00 -11.62 17.45
CA GLN A 130 -4.31 -10.78 18.44
C GLN A 130 -2.86 -11.24 18.60
N PRO A 131 -1.99 -10.95 17.61
CA PRO A 131 -0.64 -11.47 17.61
C PRO A 131 0.28 -10.68 18.54
N GLY A 132 1.21 -11.40 19.17
CA GLY A 132 2.40 -10.79 19.77
C GLY A 132 3.49 -10.54 18.73
N LEU A 133 4.59 -9.93 19.16
CA LEU A 133 5.74 -9.67 18.28
C LEU A 133 6.29 -10.97 17.65
N ALA A 134 6.38 -12.05 18.43
CA ALA A 134 6.88 -13.33 17.94
C ALA A 134 6.01 -13.90 16.81
N ASP A 135 4.69 -13.80 16.94
CA ASP A 135 3.73 -14.26 15.92
C ASP A 135 3.86 -13.44 14.63
N ILE A 136 4.06 -12.12 14.76
CA ILE A 136 4.26 -11.21 13.63
C ILE A 136 5.55 -11.56 12.87
N LEU A 137 6.66 -11.76 13.59
CA LEU A 137 7.94 -12.12 12.99
C LEU A 137 7.89 -13.51 12.33
N ALA A 138 7.21 -14.47 12.95
CA ALA A 138 7.01 -15.79 12.38
C ALA A 138 6.16 -15.73 11.10
N ALA A 139 5.08 -14.94 11.11
CA ALA A 139 4.22 -14.73 9.95
C ALA A 139 4.96 -14.03 8.79
N ASP A 140 5.80 -13.02 9.08
CA ASP A 140 6.66 -12.36 8.08
C ASP A 140 7.62 -13.36 7.44
N GLN A 141 8.39 -14.11 8.24
CA GLN A 141 9.37 -15.05 7.72
C GLN A 141 8.72 -16.18 6.90
N TRP A 142 7.58 -16.68 7.35
CA TRP A 142 6.78 -17.66 6.62
C TRP A 142 6.31 -17.08 5.28
N ALA A 143 5.75 -15.86 5.28
CA ALA A 143 5.22 -15.22 4.08
C ALA A 143 6.30 -14.96 3.02
N ARG A 144 7.52 -14.58 3.42
CA ARG A 144 8.65 -14.43 2.50
C ARG A 144 9.01 -15.77 1.84
N SER A 145 9.05 -16.84 2.63
CA SER A 145 9.37 -18.18 2.12
C SER A 145 8.29 -18.67 1.14
N GLU A 146 7.02 -18.45 1.47
CA GLU A 146 5.90 -18.79 0.58
C GLU A 146 5.87 -17.95 -0.70
N ALA A 147 6.19 -16.66 -0.63
CA ALA A 147 6.26 -15.80 -1.80
C ALA A 147 7.30 -16.29 -2.83
N LEU A 148 8.45 -16.80 -2.37
CA LEU A 148 9.44 -17.45 -3.24
C LEU A 148 8.86 -18.69 -3.95
N SER A 149 8.19 -19.56 -3.19
CA SER A 149 7.55 -20.78 -3.71
C SER A 149 6.47 -20.47 -4.76
N VAL A 150 5.59 -19.50 -4.48
CA VAL A 150 4.55 -19.04 -5.40
C VAL A 150 5.16 -18.40 -6.65
N GLY A 151 6.16 -17.52 -6.48
CA GLY A 151 6.86 -16.86 -7.58
C GLY A 151 7.49 -17.87 -8.56
N GLN A 152 8.23 -18.85 -8.05
CA GLN A 152 8.84 -19.91 -8.87
C GLN A 152 7.81 -20.73 -9.66
N SER A 153 6.67 -21.01 -9.05
CA SER A 153 5.58 -21.77 -9.69
C SER A 153 4.99 -21.03 -10.89
N LEU A 154 4.88 -19.70 -10.81
CA LEU A 154 4.38 -18.84 -11.90
C LEU A 154 5.35 -18.79 -13.08
N THR A 155 6.66 -18.71 -12.79
CA THR A 155 7.71 -18.72 -13.83
C THR A 155 7.73 -20.06 -14.58
N GLN A 156 7.62 -21.19 -13.87
CA GLN A 156 7.60 -22.52 -14.49
C GLN A 156 6.35 -22.75 -15.37
N ALA A 157 5.17 -22.33 -14.91
CA ALA A 157 3.94 -22.43 -15.69
C ALA A 157 4.01 -21.63 -17.00
N THR A 158 4.70 -20.49 -16.98
CA THR A 158 4.90 -19.65 -18.16
C THR A 158 5.82 -20.33 -19.18
N VAL A 159 6.88 -21.03 -18.75
CA VAL A 159 7.81 -21.74 -19.66
C VAL A 159 7.14 -22.92 -20.37
N VAL A 160 6.23 -23.64 -19.72
CA VAL A 160 5.54 -24.80 -20.31
C VAL A 160 4.49 -24.40 -21.36
N SER A 161 3.93 -23.18 -21.27
CA SER A 161 2.86 -22.71 -22.17
C SER A 161 3.34 -22.19 -23.54
N ILE A 162 4.67 -22.11 -23.76
CA ILE A 162 5.29 -21.58 -25.00
C ILE A 162 6.00 -22.71 -25.78
N GLY A 163 5.83 -23.97 -25.36
CA GLY A 163 6.40 -25.17 -25.99
C GLY A 163 5.43 -25.94 -26.86
#